data_AF-A0A957FZU3-F1
#
_entry.id   AF-A0A957FZU3-F1
#
_cell.length_a   1.000
_cell.length_b   1.000
_cell.length_c   1.000
_cell.angle_alpha   90.00
_cell.angle_beta   90.00
_cell.angle_gamma   90.00
#
_symmetry.space_group_name_H-M   'P 1'
#
loop_
_entity.id
_entity.type
_entity.pdbx_description
1 polymer ?
#
loop_
_entity_poly.entity_id
_entity_poly.type
_entity_poly.pdbx_seq_one_letter_code
_entity_poly.pdbx_strand_id
1 'polypeptide(L)'
;YDQWVEIRVEIDLVNDMQFFFYGGDLLYFGSWSENVSGGGITSIGALDLFANNASAVYYDDLSLQPSSGFCASPADIPWLSLSDTSGTVAGGGSDTVTVTMDATGLSSGSYNGFLCLETNDPAAPLVPIPVEMLVGYLNYLPIVIKG
;
A
#
# COMPACT_ATOMS: atom_id res chain seq x y z
N TYR A 1 20.54 -7.89 15.74
CA TYR A 1 19.96 -9.16 15.28
C TYR A 1 19.18 -9.69 16.48
N ASP A 2 17.90 -10.07 16.29
CA ASP A 2 16.74 -9.91 17.20
C ASP A 2 16.10 -8.52 17.14
N GLN A 3 15.37 -8.27 16.06
CA GLN A 3 14.35 -7.23 16.03
C GLN A 3 13.06 -7.84 15.51
N TRP A 4 11.96 -7.58 16.21
CA TRP A 4 10.63 -7.90 15.72
C TRP A 4 10.29 -6.95 14.58
N VAL A 5 9.83 -7.48 13.46
CA VAL A 5 9.37 -6.70 12.31
C VAL A 5 7.95 -7.13 11.97
N GLU A 6 7.06 -6.17 11.83
CA GLU A 6 5.67 -6.42 11.45
C GLU A 6 5.60 -7.02 10.05
N ILE A 7 4.86 -8.11 9.91
CA ILE A 7 4.29 -8.55 8.64
C ILE A 7 2.82 -8.19 8.70
N ARG A 8 2.38 -7.34 7.77
CA ARG A 8 0.96 -6.98 7.63
C ARG A 8 0.49 -7.39 6.26
N VAL A 9 -0.66 -8.05 6.20
CA VAL A 9 -1.33 -8.36 4.95
C VAL A 9 -2.69 -7.70 4.98
N GLU A 10 -2.92 -6.79 4.06
CA GLU A 10 -4.23 -6.16 3.88
C GLU A 10 -4.92 -6.84 2.70
N ILE A 11 -6.16 -7.27 2.94
CA ILE A 11 -6.91 -8.14 2.02
C ILE A 11 -8.22 -7.46 1.68
N ASP A 12 -8.47 -7.29 0.38
CA ASP A 12 -9.74 -6.87 -0.17
C ASP A 12 -10.38 -8.05 -0.90
N LEU A 13 -11.31 -8.73 -0.22
CA LEU A 13 -12.01 -9.88 -0.78
C LEU A 13 -13.07 -9.50 -1.83
N VAL A 14 -13.47 -8.22 -1.90
CA VAL A 14 -14.47 -7.75 -2.88
C VAL A 14 -13.79 -7.57 -4.24
N ASN A 15 -12.63 -6.92 -4.25
CA ASN A 15 -11.84 -6.67 -5.45
C ASN A 15 -10.82 -7.79 -5.74
N ASP A 16 -10.85 -8.88 -4.96
CA ASP A 16 -9.91 -10.00 -5.05
C ASP A 16 -8.45 -9.56 -5.00
N MET A 17 -8.08 -8.72 -4.03
CA MET A 17 -6.75 -8.13 -3.93
C MET A 17 -6.10 -8.36 -2.56
N GLN A 18 -4.77 -8.39 -2.56
CA GLN A 18 -3.94 -8.45 -1.36
C GLN A 18 -2.69 -7.59 -1.47
N PHE A 19 -2.22 -7.11 -0.33
CA PHE A 19 -1.06 -6.25 -0.17
C PHE A 19 -0.20 -6.76 0.98
N PHE A 20 1.07 -7.05 0.69
CA PHE A 20 2.04 -7.56 1.66
C PHE A 20 2.99 -6.46 2.07
N PHE A 21 3.04 -6.20 3.37
CA PHE A 21 3.95 -5.25 3.98
C PHE A 21 4.97 -5.96 4.86
N TYR A 22 6.15 -5.36 4.94
CA TYR A 22 7.20 -5.75 5.87
C TYR A 22 7.80 -4.50 6.51
N GLY A 23 7.71 -4.39 7.84
CA GLY A 23 8.21 -3.23 8.56
C GLY A 23 7.51 -1.91 8.17
N GLY A 24 6.28 -1.99 7.66
CA GLY A 24 5.50 -0.84 7.17
C GLY A 24 5.65 -0.57 5.67
N ASP A 25 6.68 -1.12 5.02
CA ASP A 25 6.92 -0.92 3.58
C ASP A 25 6.11 -1.93 2.75
N LEU A 26 5.44 -1.46 1.69
CA LEU A 26 4.76 -2.34 0.74
C LEU A 26 5.81 -3.11 -0.07
N LEU A 27 5.79 -4.44 0.04
CA LEU A 27 6.68 -5.32 -0.72
C LEU A 27 6.02 -5.85 -1.99
N TYR A 28 4.73 -6.16 -1.93
CA TYR A 28 4.03 -6.82 -3.03
C TYR A 28 2.53 -6.57 -2.96
N PHE A 29 1.88 -6.53 -4.12
CA PHE A 29 0.43 -6.61 -4.23
C PHE A 29 0.02 -7.46 -5.43
N GLY A 30 -1.18 -8.03 -5.38
CA GLY A 30 -1.72 -8.81 -6.49
C GLY A 30 -3.09 -9.39 -6.16
N SER A 31 -3.59 -10.27 -7.03
CA SER A 31 -4.85 -10.95 -6.77
C SER A 31 -4.76 -11.82 -5.51
N TRP A 32 -5.83 -11.86 -4.72
CA TRP A 32 -5.94 -12.79 -3.59
C TRP A 32 -6.14 -14.23 -4.09
N SER A 33 -7.12 -14.45 -4.95
CA SER A 33 -7.52 -15.79 -5.38
C SER A 33 -6.64 -16.39 -6.48
N GLU A 34 -6.00 -15.60 -7.33
CA GLU A 34 -5.17 -16.10 -8.44
C GLU A 34 -3.72 -16.37 -8.04
N ASN A 35 -3.25 -15.80 -6.92
CA ASN A 35 -1.91 -16.03 -6.39
C ASN A 35 -1.78 -17.31 -5.56
N VAL A 36 -2.77 -18.21 -5.61
CA VAL A 36 -2.71 -19.53 -4.98
C VAL A 36 -2.79 -20.64 -6.02
N SER A 37 -1.93 -21.66 -5.85
CA SER A 37 -1.93 -22.83 -6.72
C SER A 37 -3.25 -23.59 -6.62
N GLY A 38 -3.94 -23.74 -7.76
CA GLY A 38 -5.23 -24.42 -7.84
C GLY A 38 -6.45 -23.50 -7.93
N GLY A 39 -6.24 -22.17 -7.85
CA GLY A 39 -7.30 -21.18 -7.81
C GLY A 39 -7.93 -21.07 -6.42
N GLY A 40 -8.04 -19.84 -5.92
CA GLY A 40 -8.56 -19.54 -4.60
C GLY A 40 -10.03 -19.15 -4.59
N ILE A 41 -10.56 -18.93 -3.39
CA ILE A 41 -11.86 -18.30 -3.16
C ILE A 41 -11.63 -16.98 -2.41
N THR A 42 -12.49 -15.98 -2.63
CA THR A 42 -12.47 -14.68 -1.94
C THR A 42 -13.01 -14.79 -0.51
N SER A 43 -12.37 -15.64 0.29
CA SER A 43 -12.65 -15.78 1.72
C SER A 43 -11.40 -16.13 2.49
N ILE A 44 -11.32 -15.69 3.74
CA ILE A 44 -10.31 -16.16 4.68
C ILE A 44 -10.86 -17.42 5.36
N GLY A 45 -10.23 -18.57 5.08
CA GLY A 45 -10.63 -19.86 5.66
C GLY A 45 -9.78 -20.24 6.88
N ALA A 46 -8.46 -20.21 6.70
CA ALA A 46 -7.48 -20.53 7.73
C ALA A 46 -6.19 -19.73 7.50
N LEU A 47 -5.45 -19.48 8.57
CA LEU A 47 -4.08 -19.02 8.50
C LEU A 47 -3.15 -20.21 8.72
N ASP A 48 -2.29 -20.48 7.74
CA ASP A 48 -1.26 -21.51 7.86
C ASP A 48 0.07 -20.87 8.26
N LEU A 49 0.59 -21.26 9.43
CA LEU A 49 1.88 -20.81 9.96
C LEU A 49 2.96 -21.87 9.70
N PHE A 50 3.10 -22.27 8.44
CA PHE A 50 4.00 -23.35 8.05
C PHE A 50 5.48 -22.95 8.13
N ALA A 51 6.22 -23.61 9.02
CA ALA A 51 7.65 -23.39 9.23
C ALA A 51 8.49 -24.46 8.51
N ASN A 52 8.68 -24.32 7.20
CA ASN A 52 9.34 -25.27 6.28
C ASN A 52 10.76 -25.72 6.72
N ASN A 53 10.84 -26.71 7.62
CA ASN A 53 12.06 -27.25 8.23
C ASN A 53 12.89 -26.23 9.06
N ALA A 54 12.31 -25.10 9.44
CA ALA A 54 13.00 -24.13 10.30
C ALA A 54 13.19 -24.72 11.72
N SER A 55 14.32 -24.39 12.37
CA SER A 55 14.56 -24.83 13.77
C SER A 55 13.58 -24.19 14.74
N ALA A 56 13.20 -22.95 14.50
CA ALA A 56 12.12 -22.23 15.17
C ALA A 56 11.64 -21.08 14.28
N VAL A 57 10.35 -20.78 14.34
CA VAL A 57 9.77 -19.52 13.88
C VAL A 57 8.94 -18.97 15.04
N TYR A 58 9.16 -17.71 15.39
CA TYR A 58 8.45 -17.06 16.48
C TYR A 58 7.49 -16.04 15.88
N TYR A 59 6.25 -16.09 16.35
CA TYR A 59 5.22 -15.10 16.08
C TYR A 59 4.76 -14.57 17.42
N ASP A 60 4.49 -13.29 17.48
CA ASP A 60 3.87 -12.64 18.63
C ASP A 60 2.73 -11.76 18.14
N ASP A 61 1.73 -11.55 19.01
CA ASP A 61 0.57 -10.68 18.75
C ASP A 61 -0.05 -10.82 17.34
N LEU A 62 -0.66 -11.98 17.07
CA LEU A 62 -1.44 -12.18 15.84
C LEU A 62 -2.87 -11.65 16.02
N SER A 63 -3.32 -10.83 15.08
CA SER A 63 -4.71 -10.39 15.02
C SER A 63 -5.27 -10.42 13.60
N LEU A 64 -6.57 -10.67 13.49
CA LEU A 64 -7.37 -10.43 12.30
C LEU A 64 -8.34 -9.32 12.63
N GLN A 65 -8.14 -8.17 11.99
CA GLN A 65 -8.96 -6.99 12.20
C GLN A 65 -9.64 -6.62 10.89
N PRO A 66 -10.92 -6.20 10.91
CA PRO A 66 -11.52 -5.60 9.75
C PRO A 66 -10.70 -4.34 9.40
N SER A 67 -10.15 -4.29 8.19
CA SER A 67 -9.58 -3.05 7.66
C SER A 67 -10.70 -2.23 7.02
N SER A 68 -10.61 -0.92 7.08
CA SER A 68 -11.55 0.03 6.45
C SER A 68 -11.42 0.06 4.91
N GLY A 69 -10.89 -1.00 4.30
CA GLY A 69 -10.52 -1.03 2.89
C GLY A 69 -9.19 -0.32 2.65
N PHE A 70 -8.46 -0.81 1.65
CA PHE A 70 -7.16 -0.28 1.23
C PHE A 70 -7.30 0.99 0.39
N CYS A 71 -8.40 1.06 -0.36
CA CYS A 71 -8.75 2.19 -1.19
C CYS A 71 -9.40 3.26 -0.32
N ALA A 72 -8.56 4.03 0.34
CA ALA A 72 -8.95 5.30 0.89
C ALA A 72 -9.52 6.15 -0.26
N SER A 73 -10.71 6.73 -0.05
CA SER A 73 -11.12 7.84 -0.91
C SER A 73 -10.01 8.90 -0.82
N PRO A 74 -9.69 9.65 -1.88
CA PRO A 74 -8.79 10.79 -1.74
C PRO A 74 -9.20 11.74 -0.60
N ALA A 75 -10.50 11.78 -0.25
CA ALA A 75 -11.03 12.51 0.89
C ALA A 75 -10.58 11.98 2.27
N ASP A 76 -10.16 10.72 2.35
CA ASP A 76 -9.68 10.07 3.58
C ASP A 76 -8.16 10.25 3.79
N ILE A 77 -7.45 10.87 2.84
CA ILE A 77 -6.03 11.20 2.92
C ILE A 77 -5.90 12.73 3.10
N PRO A 78 -5.96 13.26 4.33
CA PRO A 78 -6.17 14.69 4.59
C PRO A 78 -5.01 15.60 4.15
N TRP A 79 -3.84 15.02 3.88
CA TRP A 79 -2.64 15.72 3.42
C TRP A 79 -2.47 15.67 1.90
N LEU A 80 -3.48 15.18 1.17
CA LEU A 80 -3.44 14.99 -0.27
C LEU A 80 -4.77 15.42 -0.93
N SER A 81 -4.70 15.95 -2.14
CA SER A 81 -5.85 16.19 -3.01
C SER A 81 -5.53 15.89 -4.47
N LEU A 82 -6.57 15.67 -5.27
CA LEU A 82 -6.48 15.39 -6.71
C LEU A 82 -7.15 16.50 -7.51
N SER A 83 -6.63 16.80 -8.72
CA SER A 83 -7.30 17.72 -9.65
C SER A 83 -8.67 17.20 -10.08
N ASP A 84 -8.75 15.88 -10.27
CA ASP A 84 -9.94 15.16 -10.73
C ASP A 84 -9.98 13.80 -10.03
N THR A 85 -11.17 13.31 -9.71
CA THR A 85 -11.39 11.99 -9.08
C THR A 85 -12.01 10.97 -10.03
N SER A 86 -12.31 11.39 -11.27
CA SER A 86 -12.85 10.53 -12.32
C SER A 86 -12.58 11.15 -13.69
N GLY A 87 -12.59 10.33 -14.74
CA GLY A 87 -12.33 10.77 -16.10
C GLY A 87 -12.58 9.65 -17.12
N THR A 88 -12.20 9.88 -18.37
CA THR A 88 -12.30 8.86 -19.42
C THR A 88 -11.14 9.01 -20.38
N VAL A 89 -10.38 7.92 -20.57
CA VAL A 89 -9.25 7.87 -21.50
C VAL A 89 -9.68 7.08 -22.73
N ALA A 90 -9.57 7.70 -23.91
CA ALA A 90 -9.83 7.01 -25.17
C ALA A 90 -8.72 5.98 -25.47
N GLY A 91 -9.03 4.94 -26.25
CA GLY A 91 -8.04 3.92 -26.63
C GLY A 91 -6.79 4.54 -27.28
N GLY A 92 -5.62 4.22 -26.74
CA GLY A 92 -4.32 4.76 -27.20
C GLY A 92 -4.04 6.21 -26.75
N GLY A 93 -4.93 6.83 -25.98
CA GLY A 93 -4.75 8.15 -25.40
C GLY A 93 -4.09 8.12 -24.01
N SER A 94 -3.95 9.30 -23.44
CA SER A 94 -3.49 9.53 -22.07
C SER A 94 -4.22 10.72 -21.47
N ASP A 95 -4.47 10.68 -20.16
CA ASP A 95 -4.97 11.81 -19.39
C ASP A 95 -4.08 12.02 -18.16
N THR A 96 -4.03 13.24 -17.63
CA THR A 96 -3.15 13.60 -16.52
C THR A 96 -3.96 14.11 -15.33
N VAL A 97 -3.93 13.38 -14.23
CA VAL A 97 -4.47 13.81 -12.94
C VAL A 97 -3.33 14.35 -12.08
N THR A 98 -3.48 15.56 -11.55
CA THR A 98 -2.46 16.18 -10.69
C THR A 98 -2.72 15.82 -9.23
N VAL A 99 -1.70 15.28 -8.55
CA VAL A 99 -1.72 15.04 -7.10
C VAL A 99 -1.06 16.23 -6.39
N THR A 100 -1.78 16.85 -5.45
CA THR A 100 -1.25 17.93 -4.62
C THR A 100 -1.14 17.45 -3.18
N MET A 101 0.06 17.51 -2.61
CA MET A 101 0.31 17.19 -1.20
C MET A 101 0.44 18.48 -0.39
N ASP A 102 -0.19 18.55 0.77
CA ASP A 102 -0.15 19.69 1.68
C ASP A 102 0.35 19.26 3.06
N ALA A 103 1.56 19.72 3.41
CA ALA A 103 2.17 19.48 4.71
C ALA A 103 1.80 20.53 5.78
N THR A 104 0.92 21.49 5.46
CA THR A 104 0.55 22.58 6.37
C THR A 104 -0.02 22.02 7.67
N GLY A 105 0.61 22.36 8.80
CA GLY A 105 0.18 21.92 10.12
C GLY A 105 0.55 20.48 10.48
N LEU A 106 1.26 19.76 9.61
CA LEU A 106 1.77 18.43 9.91
C LEU A 106 3.08 18.50 10.69
N SER A 107 3.25 17.57 11.61
CA SER A 107 4.52 17.36 12.33
C SER A 107 5.55 16.71 11.40
N SER A 108 6.82 16.83 11.73
CA SER A 108 7.85 16.06 11.02
C SER A 108 7.61 14.56 11.16
N GLY A 109 7.67 13.81 10.05
CA GLY A 109 7.39 12.39 10.00
C GLY A 109 7.20 11.88 8.57
N SER A 110 7.05 10.56 8.41
CA SER A 110 6.61 9.95 7.16
C SER A 110 5.09 9.79 7.20
N TYR A 111 4.43 10.20 6.11
CA TYR A 111 3.00 10.11 5.88
C TYR A 111 2.78 9.22 4.68
N ASN A 112 2.13 8.07 4.89
CA ASN A 112 1.89 7.05 3.88
C ASN A 112 0.40 6.93 3.61
N GLY A 113 0.05 6.70 2.35
CA GLY A 113 -1.32 6.49 1.91
C GLY A 113 -1.38 5.74 0.58
N PHE A 114 -2.58 5.31 0.21
CA PHE A 114 -2.84 4.63 -1.05
C PHE A 114 -3.96 5.32 -1.78
N LEU A 115 -3.70 5.72 -3.02
CA LEU A 115 -4.74 6.08 -3.96
C LEU A 115 -5.12 4.81 -4.74
N CYS A 116 -6.39 4.66 -5.07
CA CYS A 116 -6.85 3.58 -5.93
C CYS A 116 -7.49 4.14 -7.19
N LEU A 117 -6.99 3.69 -8.34
CA LEU A 117 -7.59 3.96 -9.63
C LEU A 117 -8.49 2.80 -10.01
N GLU A 118 -9.80 3.01 -9.93
CA GLU A 118 -10.80 2.09 -10.49
C GLU A 118 -10.88 2.28 -12.00
N THR A 119 -10.86 1.18 -12.76
CA THR A 119 -10.93 1.21 -14.22
C THR A 119 -11.93 0.19 -14.76
N ASN A 120 -12.32 0.37 -16.02
CA ASN A 120 -13.09 -0.61 -16.77
C ASN A 120 -12.22 -1.60 -17.56
N ASP A 121 -10.90 -1.60 -17.36
CA ASP A 121 -10.00 -2.62 -17.93
C ASP A 121 -10.18 -3.93 -17.16
N PRO A 122 -10.68 -5.02 -17.78
CA PRO A 122 -10.87 -6.29 -17.11
C PRO A 122 -9.57 -6.89 -16.54
N ALA A 123 -8.40 -6.52 -17.09
CA ALA A 123 -7.11 -7.00 -16.60
C ALA A 123 -6.59 -6.18 -15.40
N ALA A 124 -7.10 -4.96 -15.21
CA ALA A 124 -6.67 -4.05 -14.13
C ALA A 124 -7.84 -3.20 -13.62
N PRO A 125 -8.92 -3.82 -13.09
CA PRO A 125 -10.11 -3.09 -12.65
C PRO A 125 -9.84 -2.18 -11.45
N LEU A 126 -8.77 -2.44 -10.71
CA LEU A 126 -8.32 -1.63 -9.59
C LEU A 126 -6.78 -1.56 -9.59
N VAL A 127 -6.24 -0.35 -9.67
CA VAL A 127 -4.78 -0.10 -9.66
C VAL A 127 -4.41 0.70 -8.42
N PRO A 128 -3.71 0.11 -7.44
CA PRO A 128 -3.24 0.83 -6.27
C PRO A 128 -2.00 1.66 -6.60
N ILE A 129 -1.98 2.89 -6.09
CA ILE A 129 -0.92 3.87 -6.27
C ILE A 129 -0.42 4.25 -4.87
N PRO A 130 0.73 3.71 -4.41
CA PRO A 130 1.33 4.09 -3.15
C PRO A 130 1.76 5.56 -3.19
N VAL A 131 1.49 6.27 -2.11
CA VAL A 131 1.93 7.66 -1.93
C VAL A 131 2.64 7.81 -0.60
N GLU A 132 3.86 8.33 -0.66
CA GLU A 132 4.64 8.71 0.52
C GLU A 132 4.95 10.20 0.48
N MET A 133 4.75 10.87 1.61
CA MET A 133 5.22 12.22 1.87
C MET A 133 6.10 12.23 3.12
N LEU A 134 7.32 12.74 2.98
CA LEU A 134 8.19 13.00 4.11
C LEU A 134 8.09 14.47 4.51
N VAL A 135 7.61 14.73 5.73
CA VAL A 135 7.59 16.06 6.33
C VAL A 135 8.82 16.21 7.23
N GLY A 136 9.68 17.18 6.94
CA GLY A 136 10.86 17.42 7.76
C GLY A 136 11.84 18.41 7.14
N TYR A 137 12.87 18.73 7.91
CA TYR A 137 14.00 19.52 7.43
C TYR A 137 15.01 18.58 6.77
N LEU A 138 15.38 18.86 5.52
CA LEU A 138 16.57 18.25 4.93
C LEU A 138 17.77 18.70 5.74
N ASN A 139 18.33 17.82 6.56
CA ASN A 139 19.64 18.03 7.18
C ASN A 139 20.70 17.93 6.07
N TYR A 140 20.89 18.99 5.29
CA TYR A 140 22.09 19.12 4.48
C TYR A 140 23.28 19.25 5.44
N LEU A 141 24.10 18.20 5.54
CA LEU A 141 25.47 18.37 6.02
C LEU A 141 26.13 19.42 5.12
N PRO A 142 26.81 20.45 5.65
CA PRO A 142 27.51 21.41 4.81
C PRO A 142 28.50 20.65 3.92
N ILE A 143 28.38 20.82 2.61
CA ILE A 143 29.44 20.43 1.67
C ILE A 143 30.64 21.32 2.01
N VAL A 144 31.64 20.73 2.64
CA VAL A 144 32.96 21.34 2.80
C VAL A 144 33.79 20.89 1.60
N ILE A 145 33.87 21.72 0.57
CA ILE A 145 34.92 21.58 -0.45
C ILE A 145 36.17 22.22 0.17
N LYS A 146 37.15 21.41 0.56
CA LYS A 146 38.49 21.92 0.83
C LYS A 146 39.15 22.23 -0.52
N GLY A 147 39.52 23.49 -0.72
CA GLY A 147 40.41 23.92 -1.79
C GLY A 147 41.83 23.43 -1.60
#